data_AF-A0A5K0UYJ8-F1
#
_entry.id   AF-A0A5K0UYJ8-F1
#
_cell.length_a   1.000
_cell.length_b   1.000
_cell.length_c   1.000
_cell.angle_alpha   90.00
_cell.angle_beta   90.00
_cell.angle_gamma   90.00
#
_symmetry.space_group_name_H-M   'P 1'
#
loop_
_entity.id
_entity.type
_entity.pdbx_description
1 polymer ?
#
loop_
_entity_poly.entity_id
_entity_poly.type
_entity_poly.pdbx_seq_one_letter_code
_entity_poly.pdbx_strand_id
1 'polypeptide(L)' 'LTAITQLAHHGIIFVPLGYTFGESMFEMGEVKGGSSYGAGTYAGDGSREPTDLELKQAFYQGKQVATVAKRLNAIAI' A
#
# COMPACT_ATOMS: atom_id res chain seq x y z
N LEU A 1 -7.41 0.00 -9.53
CA LEU A 1 -6.32 -0.92 -9.92
C LEU A 1 -5.75 -0.69 -11.34
N THR A 2 -6.16 0.35 -12.06
CA THR A 2 -5.76 0.58 -13.47
C THR A 2 -4.28 0.89 -13.67
N ALA A 3 -3.53 1.23 -12.62
CA ALA A 3 -2.11 1.54 -12.73
C ALA A 3 -1.20 0.31 -12.87
N ILE A 4 -1.59 -0.86 -12.36
CA ILE A 4 -0.69 -2.04 -12.30
C ILE A 4 -0.31 -2.51 -13.72
N THR A 5 -1.26 -2.53 -14.66
CA THR A 5 -0.99 -2.90 -16.05
C THR A 5 -0.04 -1.92 -16.72
N GLN A 6 -0.15 -0.62 -16.40
CA GLN A 6 0.75 0.41 -16.93
C GLN A 6 2.18 0.23 -16.40
N LEU A 7 2.34 -0.10 -15.12
CA LEU A 7 3.65 -0.40 -14.53
C LEU A 7 4.28 -1.63 -15.18
N ALA A 8 3.49 -2.70 -15.37
CA ALA A 8 3.95 -3.92 -16.00
C ALA A 8 4.44 -3.69 -17.44
N HIS A 9 3.70 -2.91 -18.24
CA HIS A 9 4.12 -2.57 -19.61
C HIS A 9 5.44 -1.77 -19.67
N HIS A 10 5.78 -1.01 -18.63
CA HIS A 10 7.07 -0.30 -18.53
C HIS A 10 8.18 -1.15 -17.90
N GLY A 11 7.92 -2.42 -17.54
CA GLY A 11 8.89 -3.25 -16.83
C GLY A 11 9.15 -2.82 -15.39
N ILE A 12 8.24 -2.03 -14.78
CA ILE A 12 8.36 -1.58 -13.39
C ILE A 12 7.82 -2.68 -12.47
N ILE A 13 8.64 -3.08 -11.48
CA ILE A 13 8.26 -4.07 -10.48
C ILE A 13 7.21 -3.48 -9.53
N PHE A 14 6.03 -4.10 -9.49
CA PHE A 14 4.96 -3.76 -8.55
C PHE A 14 5.14 -4.51 -7.23
N VAL A 15 5.16 -3.78 -6.12
CA VAL A 15 5.26 -4.33 -4.76
C VAL A 15 3.92 -4.10 -4.04
N PRO A 16 3.09 -5.14 -3.84
CA PRO A 16 1.81 -5.01 -3.13
C PRO A 16 2.00 -4.88 -1.61
N LEU A 17 0.97 -4.40 -0.91
CA LEU A 17 0.94 -4.38 0.56
C LEU A 17 0.83 -5.79 1.15
N GLY A 18 0.05 -6.67 0.51
CA GLY A 18 -0.33 -7.96 1.07
C GLY A 18 -1.18 -7.83 2.34
N TYR A 19 -1.17 -8.86 3.18
CA TYR A 19 -1.82 -8.87 4.50
C TYR A 19 -0.83 -8.78 5.67
N THR A 20 0.44 -8.46 5.39
CA THR A 20 1.51 -8.45 6.39
C THR A 20 1.47 -7.24 7.34
N PHE A 21 0.55 -6.29 7.11
CA PHE A 21 0.19 -5.24 8.07
C PHE A 21 -0.61 -5.79 9.28
N GLY A 22 -0.94 -7.08 9.28
CA GLY A 22 -1.44 -7.79 10.46
C GLY A 22 -2.94 -7.60 10.70
N GLU A 23 -3.36 -7.73 11.96
CA GLU A 23 -4.76 -7.73 12.38
C GLU A 23 -5.55 -6.50 11.90
N SER A 24 -4.88 -5.33 11.78
CA SER A 24 -5.49 -4.11 11.25
C SER A 24 -6.00 -4.23 9.80
N MET A 25 -5.53 -5.22 9.03
CA MET A 25 -6.09 -5.52 7.71
C MET A 25 -7.50 -6.11 7.79
N PHE A 26 -7.80 -6.83 8.87
CA PHE A 26 -9.05 -7.55 9.09
C PHE A 26 -10.01 -6.81 10.01
N GLU A 27 -9.67 -5.58 10.41
CA GLU A 27 -10.55 -4.79 11.26
C GLU A 27 -11.84 -4.38 10.52
N MET A 28 -12.98 -4.50 11.21
CA MET A 28 -14.33 -4.32 10.67
C MET A 28 -15.24 -3.39 11.50
N GLY A 29 -14.76 -2.86 12.63
CA GLY A 29 -15.53 -1.94 13.48
C GLY A 29 -15.66 -0.52 12.92
N GLU A 30 -14.81 -0.14 11.97
CA GLU A 30 -14.87 1.16 11.28
C GLU A 30 -14.67 1.04 9.77
N VAL A 31 -15.21 2.02 9.03
CA VAL A 31 -14.95 2.13 7.60
C VAL A 31 -13.51 2.57 7.37
N LYS A 32 -12.76 1.77 6.61
CA LYS A 32 -11.37 2.02 6.23
C LYS A 32 -11.12 1.73 4.76
N GLY A 33 -10.18 2.46 4.18
CA GLY A 33 -9.63 2.20 2.85
C GLY A 33 -8.52 1.14 2.85
N GLY A 34 -7.97 0.95 1.65
CA GLY A 34 -6.85 0.04 1.41
C GLY A 34 -7.26 -1.42 1.15
N SER A 35 -6.32 -2.18 0.61
CA SER A 35 -6.47 -3.60 0.29
C SER A 35 -5.12 -4.29 0.24
N SER A 36 -5.09 -5.59 -0.05
CA SER A 36 -3.83 -6.31 -0.31
C SER A 36 -3.02 -5.72 -1.47
N TYR A 37 -3.64 -4.96 -2.38
CA TYR A 37 -2.93 -4.30 -3.47
C TYR A 37 -2.18 -3.03 -3.04
N GLY A 38 -2.54 -2.42 -1.92
CA GLY A 38 -1.98 -1.13 -1.51
C GLY A 38 -2.80 -0.45 -0.43
N ALA A 39 -2.17 0.44 0.32
CA ALA A 39 -2.85 1.34 1.24
C ALA A 39 -3.79 2.28 0.48
N GLY A 40 -4.81 2.76 1.17
CA GLY A 40 -5.76 3.70 0.61
C GLY A 40 -6.64 4.29 1.70
N THR A 41 -7.36 5.35 1.35
CA THR A 41 -8.29 6.03 2.27
C THR A 41 -9.68 6.08 1.65
N TYR A 42 -10.71 5.99 2.49
CA TYR A 42 -12.08 6.26 2.07
C TYR A 42 -12.40 7.75 2.25
N ALA A 43 -12.59 8.48 1.15
CA ALA A 43 -12.77 9.94 1.21
C ALA A 43 -14.22 10.39 1.51
N GLY A 44 -15.20 9.50 1.44
CA GLY A 44 -16.62 9.89 1.54
C GLY A 44 -17.02 10.86 0.42
N ASP A 45 -17.59 12.01 0.78
CA ASP A 45 -17.91 13.15 -0.09
C ASP A 45 -16.74 14.15 -0.26
N GLY A 46 -15.57 13.82 0.28
CA GLY A 46 -14.38 14.68 0.33
C GLY A 46 -14.17 15.38 1.67
N SER A 47 -15.12 15.27 2.62
CA SER A 47 -14.96 15.83 3.97
C SER A 47 -14.20 14.91 4.94
N ARG A 48 -14.08 13.61 4.64
CA ARG A 48 -13.40 12.64 5.50
C ARG A 48 -11.90 12.64 5.20
N GLU A 49 -11.12 12.92 6.24
CA GLU A 49 -9.67 12.80 6.23
C GLU A 49 -9.21 11.35 6.49
N PRO A 50 -7.99 10.98 6.07
CA PRO A 50 -7.42 9.67 6.38
C PRO A 50 -7.37 9.40 7.89
N THR A 51 -7.81 8.21 8.31
CA THR A 51 -7.74 7.80 9.72
C THR A 51 -6.31 7.41 10.09
N ASP A 52 -6.02 7.37 11.40
CA ASP A 52 -4.73 6.88 11.91
C ASP A 52 -4.40 5.47 11.41
N LEU A 53 -5.41 4.61 11.25
CA LEU A 53 -5.24 3.26 10.72
C LEU A 53 -4.79 3.29 9.25
N GLU A 54 -5.43 4.12 8.42
CA GLU A 54 -5.08 4.28 7.00
C GLU A 54 -3.68 4.89 6.83
N LEU A 55 -3.32 5.88 7.67
CA LEU A 55 -1.99 6.49 7.68
C LEU A 55 -0.89 5.50 8.10
N LYS A 56 -1.15 4.67 9.13
CA LYS A 56 -0.23 3.60 9.53
C LYS A 56 -0.04 2.56 8.43
N GLN A 57 -1.12 2.21 7.71
CA GLN A 57 -1.05 1.31 6.56
C GLN A 57 -0.20 1.91 5.43
N ALA A 58 -0.35 3.20 5.14
CA ALA A 58 0.46 3.91 4.14
C ALA A 58 1.95 3.95 4.53
N PHE A 59 2.25 4.23 5.80
CA PHE A 59 3.62 4.19 6.31
C PHE A 59 4.24 2.78 6.18
N TYR A 60 3.45 1.75 6.53
CA TYR A 60 3.87 0.37 6.36
C TYR A 60 4.18 0.03 4.90
N GLN A 61 3.33 0.46 3.96
CA GLN A 61 3.57 0.27 2.52
C GLN A 61 4.88 0.92 2.08
N GLY A 62 5.11 2.17 2.49
CA GLY A 62 6.35 2.89 2.19
C GLY A 62 7.59 2.12 2.67
N LYS A 63 7.55 1.56 3.88
CA LYS A 63 8.63 0.71 4.42
C LYS A 63 8.87 -0.55 3.58
N GLN A 64 7.81 -1.22 3.12
CA GLN A 64 7.93 -2.43 2.29
C GLN A 64 8.55 -2.11 0.93
N VAL A 65 8.04 -1.09 0.23
CA VAL A 65 8.57 -0.64 -1.06
C VAL A 65 10.05 -0.24 -0.93
N ALA A 66 10.39 0.56 0.08
CA ALA A 66 11.78 0.98 0.33
C ALA A 66 12.70 -0.21 0.64
N THR A 67 12.21 -1.21 1.38
CA THR A 67 12.97 -2.43 1.69
C THR A 67 13.27 -3.25 0.44
N VAL A 68 12.27 -3.44 -0.43
CA VAL A 68 12.45 -4.16 -1.70
C VAL A 68 13.40 -3.40 -2.62
N ALA A 69 13.20 -2.09 -2.79
CA ALA A 69 14.07 -1.24 -3.61
C ALA A 69 15.53 -1.29 -3.12
N LYS A 70 15.77 -1.19 -1.81
CA LYS A 70 17.11 -1.31 -1.22
C LYS A 70 17.76 -2.65 -1.52
N ARG A 71 17.01 -3.75 -1.42
CA ARG A 71 17.53 -5.10 -1.70
C ARG A 71 17.88 -5.28 -3.18
N LEU A 72 17.04 -4.78 -4.09
CA LEU A 72 17.32 -4.84 -5.53
C LEU A 72 18.54 -3.99 -5.91
N ASN A 73 18.67 -2.80 -5.32
CA ASN A 73 19.85 -1.95 -5.55
C ASN A 73 21.16 -2.60 -5.05
N ALA A 74 21.11 -3.37 -3.96
CA ALA A 74 22.30 -4.06 -3.43
C ALA A 74 22.77 -5.25 -4.29
N ILE A 75 21.96 -5.69 -5.27
CA ILE A 75 22.29 -6.78 -6.21
C ILE A 75 22.81 -6.22 -7.54
N ALA A 76 22.53 -4.96 -7.85
CA ALA A 76 23.09 -4.28 -9.02
C ALA A 76 24.60 -4.07 -8.79
N ILE A 77 25.40 -4.74 -9.63
CA ILE A 77 26.87 -4.71 -9.67
C ILE A 77 27.36 -3.31 -10.04
#